data_AF-A0A7K1GH65-F1
#
_entry.id   AF-A0A7K1GH65-F1
#
_cell.length_a   1.000
_cell.length_b   1.000
_cell.length_c   1.000
_cell.angle_alpha   90.00
_cell.angle_beta   90.00
_cell.angle_gamma   90.00
#
_symmetry.space_group_name_H-M   'P 1'
#
loop_
_entity.id
_entity.type
_entity.pdbx_description
1 polymer ?
#
loop_
_entity_poly.entity_id
_entity_poly.type
_entity_poly.pdbx_seq_one_letter_code
_entity_poly.pdbx_strand_id
1 'polypeptide(L)'
;MEENRTKKYLLYAIGEIILVVIGILIALQINNWNENRKINLEEDKILLNLTTDLKQALQESKSQIIREQTISKSLQIILTDSPERERYFDHSKADSLFYESFLSLQTTSPIIQTYSDIKSSGKVSLITNQQIKDRLTKLENSMTDLRFQVDDNMTVQQLNVDKVTIKYLDIVKMLNERNPKFKLTEIGQNDYRTLLQNKEITSTLALKLLVVDNLIGERIVLHNDIKSLISLIENEL
;
A
#
# COMPACT_ATOMS: atom_id res chain seq x y z
N MET A 1 -68.03 -39.67 -36.06
CA MET A 1 -68.03 -38.18 -36.06
C MET A 1 -67.28 -37.57 -34.85
N GLU A 2 -66.54 -38.36 -34.05
CA GLU A 2 -65.87 -37.86 -32.83
C GLU A 2 -64.34 -37.62 -32.98
N GLU A 3 -63.66 -38.28 -33.91
CA GLU A 3 -62.19 -38.19 -34.07
C GLU A 3 -61.65 -36.81 -34.45
N ASN A 4 -62.43 -36.00 -35.18
CA ASN A 4 -61.97 -34.67 -35.61
C ASN A 4 -62.10 -33.59 -34.53
N ARG A 5 -62.91 -33.80 -33.50
CA ARG A 5 -63.07 -32.83 -32.40
C ARG A 5 -61.95 -32.97 -31.38
N THR A 6 -61.59 -34.18 -30.97
CA THR A 6 -60.48 -34.46 -30.04
C THR A 6 -59.13 -33.97 -30.54
N LYS A 7 -58.81 -34.17 -31.83
CA LYS A 7 -57.61 -33.58 -32.45
C LYS A 7 -57.58 -32.05 -32.35
N LYS A 8 -58.72 -31.39 -32.58
CA LYS A 8 -58.83 -29.93 -32.53
C LYS A 8 -58.62 -29.39 -31.11
N TYR A 9 -59.20 -30.03 -30.10
CA TYR A 9 -58.97 -29.68 -28.70
C TYR A 9 -57.52 -29.91 -28.26
N LEU A 10 -56.89 -30.99 -28.72
CA LEU A 10 -55.48 -31.29 -28.44
C LEU A 10 -54.53 -30.24 -29.04
N LEU A 11 -54.73 -29.84 -30.30
CA LEU A 11 -53.95 -28.77 -30.93
C LEU A 11 -54.11 -27.42 -30.22
N TYR A 12 -55.33 -27.10 -29.77
CA TYR A 12 -55.58 -25.88 -29.00
C TYR A 12 -54.88 -25.91 -27.64
N ALA A 13 -54.97 -27.02 -26.90
CA ALA A 13 -54.29 -27.18 -25.61
C ALA A 13 -52.75 -27.13 -25.73
N ILE A 14 -52.18 -27.70 -26.80
CA ILE A 14 -50.74 -27.60 -27.08
C ILE A 14 -50.36 -26.14 -27.39
N GLY A 15 -51.15 -25.43 -28.18
CA GLY A 15 -50.93 -24.01 -28.46
C GLY A 15 -50.96 -23.15 -27.20
N GLU A 16 -51.89 -23.42 -26.29
CA GLU A 16 -51.98 -22.73 -25.00
C GLU A 16 -50.78 -23.02 -24.09
N ILE A 17 -50.35 -24.28 -23.99
CA ILE A 17 -49.14 -24.65 -23.24
C ILE A 17 -47.91 -23.95 -23.81
N ILE A 18 -47.74 -23.92 -25.13
CA ILE A 18 -46.61 -23.23 -25.78
C ILE A 18 -46.65 -21.74 -25.47
N LEU A 19 -47.83 -21.10 -25.54
CA LEU A 19 -47.99 -19.68 -25.23
C LEU A 19 -47.64 -19.37 -23.77
N VAL A 20 -48.11 -20.20 -22.83
CA VAL A 20 -47.81 -20.07 -21.40
C VAL A 20 -46.32 -20.26 -21.14
N VAL A 21 -45.68 -21.27 -21.76
CA VAL A 21 -44.24 -21.53 -21.61
C VAL A 21 -43.42 -20.36 -22.16
N ILE A 22 -43.77 -19.81 -23.32
CA ILE A 22 -43.13 -18.59 -23.86
C ILE A 22 -43.28 -17.42 -22.88
N GLY A 23 -44.47 -17.24 -22.30
CA GLY A 23 -44.72 -16.20 -21.30
C GLY A 23 -43.81 -16.33 -20.07
N ILE A 24 -43.68 -17.55 -19.52
CA ILE A 24 -42.80 -17.83 -18.38
C ILE A 24 -41.33 -17.60 -18.75
N LEU A 25 -40.88 -18.05 -19.93
CA LEU A 25 -39.50 -17.87 -20.37
C LEU A 25 -39.15 -16.39 -20.55
N ILE A 26 -40.04 -15.57 -21.13
CA ILE A 26 -39.84 -14.13 -21.23
C ILE A 26 -39.78 -13.48 -19.84
N ALA A 27 -40.68 -13.86 -18.93
CA ALA A 27 -40.67 -13.33 -17.56
C ALA A 27 -39.36 -13.67 -16.81
N LEU A 28 -38.88 -14.91 -16.95
CA LEU A 28 -37.60 -15.35 -16.40
C LEU A 28 -36.43 -14.59 -17.03
N GLN A 29 -36.44 -14.36 -18.34
CA GLN A 29 -35.40 -13.58 -19.03
C GLN A 29 -35.35 -12.13 -18.55
N ILE A 30 -36.51 -11.47 -18.42
CA ILE A 30 -36.59 -10.10 -17.89
C ILE A 30 -36.06 -10.04 -16.45
N ASN A 31 -36.44 -11.02 -15.62
CA ASN A 31 -35.96 -11.10 -14.24
C ASN A 31 -34.44 -11.29 -14.17
N ASN A 32 -33.89 -12.22 -14.95
CA ASN A 32 -32.45 -12.48 -15.01
C ASN A 32 -31.68 -11.27 -15.55
N TRP A 33 -32.21 -10.57 -16.56
CA TRP A 33 -31.59 -9.35 -17.08
C TRP A 33 -31.57 -8.23 -16.04
N ASN A 34 -32.67 -8.02 -15.31
CA ASN A 34 -32.72 -7.02 -14.24
C ASN A 34 -31.77 -7.37 -13.09
N GLU A 35 -31.61 -8.65 -12.75
CA GLU A 35 -30.69 -9.10 -11.71
C GLU A 35 -29.23 -8.91 -12.14
N ASN A 36 -28.87 -9.32 -13.36
CA ASN A 36 -27.54 -9.08 -13.93
C ASN A 36 -27.22 -7.58 -13.97
N ARG A 37 -28.18 -6.73 -14.35
CA ARG A 37 -28.01 -5.28 -14.32
C ARG A 37 -27.68 -4.76 -12.92
N LYS A 38 -28.35 -5.26 -11.88
CA LYS A 38 -28.06 -4.86 -10.49
C LYS A 38 -26.68 -5.33 -10.03
N ILE A 39 -26.27 -6.54 -10.42
CA ILE A 39 -24.95 -7.08 -10.12
C ILE A 39 -23.87 -6.20 -10.76
N ASN A 40 -24.01 -5.85 -12.04
CA ASN A 40 -23.06 -4.99 -12.74
C ASN A 40 -22.96 -3.61 -12.09
N LEU A 41 -24.09 -2.99 -11.70
CA LEU A 41 -24.08 -1.69 -11.02
C LEU A 41 -23.37 -1.73 -9.66
N GLU A 42 -23.50 -2.84 -8.92
CA GLU A 42 -22.81 -3.03 -7.65
C GLU A 42 -21.31 -3.32 -7.88
N GLU A 43 -20.96 -4.07 -8.93
CA GLU A 43 -19.57 -4.27 -9.37
C GLU A 43 -18.92 -2.93 -9.73
N ASP A 44 -19.53 -2.11 -10.59
CA ASP A 44 -19.02 -0.79 -10.99
C ASP A 44 -18.76 0.09 -9.77
N LYS A 45 -19.68 0.07 -8.80
CA LYS A 45 -19.53 0.81 -7.55
C LYS A 45 -18.34 0.31 -6.72
N ILE A 46 -18.15 -1.01 -6.63
CA ILE A 46 -17.00 -1.62 -5.96
C ILE A 46 -15.69 -1.20 -6.66
N LEU A 47 -15.65 -1.29 -8.00
CA LEU A 47 -14.48 -0.96 -8.82
C LEU A 47 -14.11 0.53 -8.73
N LEU A 48 -15.10 1.44 -8.70
CA LEU A 48 -14.89 2.87 -8.51
C LEU A 48 -14.33 3.20 -7.12
N ASN A 49 -14.86 2.56 -6.08
CA ASN A 49 -14.36 2.71 -4.71
C ASN A 49 -12.94 2.16 -4.57
N LEU A 50 -12.67 0.98 -5.13
CA LEU A 50 -11.32 0.40 -5.19
C LEU A 50 -10.35 1.33 -5.90
N THR A 51 -10.74 1.92 -7.03
CA THR A 51 -9.91 2.87 -7.77
C THR A 51 -9.58 4.09 -6.93
N THR A 52 -10.53 4.59 -6.14
CA THR A 52 -10.31 5.71 -5.22
C THR A 52 -9.28 5.37 -4.15
N ASP A 53 -9.46 4.25 -3.46
CA ASP A 53 -8.52 3.77 -2.43
C ASP A 53 -7.12 3.52 -3.01
N LEU A 54 -7.04 2.88 -4.18
CA LEU A 54 -5.78 2.57 -4.85
C LEU A 54 -5.04 3.84 -5.29
N LYS A 55 -5.75 4.87 -5.77
CA LYS A 55 -5.15 6.16 -6.13
C LYS A 55 -4.57 6.87 -4.91
N GLN A 56 -5.26 6.82 -3.77
CA GLN A 56 -4.71 7.34 -2.51
C GLN A 56 -3.47 6.54 -2.09
N ALA A 57 -3.55 5.21 -2.07
CA ALA A 57 -2.44 4.33 -1.74
C ALA A 57 -1.22 4.55 -2.65
N LEU A 58 -1.44 4.84 -3.95
CA LEU A 58 -0.39 5.15 -4.91
C LEU A 58 0.36 6.44 -4.55
N GLN A 59 -0.38 7.49 -4.14
CA GLN A 59 0.20 8.76 -3.71
C GLN A 59 1.00 8.60 -2.42
N GLU A 60 0.45 7.88 -1.44
CA GLU A 60 1.12 7.57 -0.18
C GLU A 60 2.41 6.78 -0.42
N SER A 61 2.33 5.71 -1.23
CA SER A 61 3.46 4.89 -1.63
C SER A 61 4.56 5.73 -2.29
N LYS A 62 4.22 6.64 -3.20
CA LYS A 62 5.19 7.55 -3.83
C LYS A 62 5.91 8.44 -2.81
N SER A 63 5.16 9.03 -1.88
CA SER A 63 5.71 9.89 -0.83
C SER A 63 6.68 9.10 0.08
N GLN A 64 6.29 7.88 0.45
CA GLN A 64 7.10 6.97 1.27
C GLN A 64 8.41 6.59 0.57
N ILE A 65 8.36 6.22 -0.72
CA ILE A 65 9.56 5.89 -1.50
C ILE A 65 10.53 7.08 -1.52
N ILE A 66 10.02 8.29 -1.79
CA ILE A 66 10.86 9.50 -1.84
C ILE A 66 11.52 9.76 -0.48
N ARG A 67 10.78 9.59 0.62
CA ARG A 67 11.32 9.76 1.97
C ARG A 67 12.42 8.74 2.26
N GLU A 68 12.19 7.47 1.97
CA GLU A 68 13.18 6.41 2.20
C GLU A 68 14.43 6.59 1.33
N GLN A 69 14.27 6.98 0.07
CA GLN A 69 15.39 7.33 -0.81
C GLN A 69 16.19 8.52 -0.28
N THR A 70 15.52 9.49 0.34
CA THR A 70 16.19 10.64 0.98
C THR A 70 17.01 10.17 2.18
N ILE A 71 16.47 9.29 3.03
CA ILE A 71 17.18 8.71 4.17
C ILE A 71 18.38 7.88 3.69
N SER A 72 18.18 6.97 2.73
CA SER A 72 19.23 6.14 2.13
C SER A 72 20.36 7.00 1.59
N LYS A 73 20.04 8.07 0.84
CA LYS A 73 21.04 9.00 0.30
C LYS A 73 21.83 9.71 1.40
N SER A 74 21.17 10.19 2.45
CA SER A 74 21.85 10.83 3.59
C SER A 74 22.80 9.86 4.29
N LEU A 75 22.36 8.62 4.54
CA LEU A 75 23.19 7.56 5.12
C LEU A 75 24.40 7.24 4.24
N GLN A 76 24.21 7.13 2.92
CA GLN A 76 25.32 6.91 1.98
C GLN A 76 26.34 8.04 2.02
N ILE A 77 25.89 9.30 2.06
CA ILE A 77 26.78 10.46 2.18
C ILE A 77 27.58 10.39 3.49
N ILE A 78 26.92 10.12 4.62
CA ILE A 78 27.54 10.06 5.94
C ILE A 78 28.56 8.93 6.04
N LEU A 79 28.29 7.78 5.41
CA LEU A 79 29.14 6.60 5.45
C LEU A 79 30.26 6.60 4.41
N THR A 80 30.24 7.52 3.44
CA THR A 80 31.23 7.59 2.35
C THR A 80 32.21 8.72 2.57
N ASP A 81 33.50 8.39 2.61
CA ASP A 81 34.57 9.40 2.67
C ASP A 81 34.58 10.25 1.40
N SER A 82 34.02 11.46 1.49
CA SER A 82 33.73 12.33 0.35
C SER A 82 33.69 13.81 0.77
N PRO A 83 33.94 14.74 -0.17
CA PRO A 83 33.73 16.17 0.08
C PRO A 83 32.30 16.50 0.53
N GLU A 84 31.31 15.78 0.01
CA GLU A 84 29.91 15.91 0.40
C GLU A 84 29.67 15.57 1.87
N ARG A 85 30.37 14.55 2.40
CA ARG A 85 30.32 14.19 3.81
C ARG A 85 30.83 15.31 4.71
N GLU A 86 31.95 15.93 4.35
CA GLU A 86 32.49 17.06 5.12
C GLU A 86 31.53 18.25 5.12
N ARG A 87 30.84 18.51 3.99
CA ARG A 87 29.78 19.52 3.94
C ARG A 87 28.59 19.20 4.85
N TYR A 88 28.27 17.92 5.08
CA TYR A 88 27.25 17.51 6.05
C TYR A 88 27.67 17.82 7.48
N PHE A 89 28.93 17.55 7.83
CA PHE A 89 29.47 17.84 9.16
C PHE A 89 29.51 19.34 9.46
N ASP A 90 29.88 20.16 8.47
CA ASP A 90 30.00 21.61 8.62
C ASP A 90 28.69 22.36 8.36
N HIS A 91 27.61 21.64 8.06
CA HIS A 91 26.32 22.26 7.77
C HIS A 91 25.77 22.95 9.03
N SER A 92 25.21 24.15 8.89
CA SER A 92 24.59 24.90 10.01
C SER A 92 23.36 24.22 10.62
N LYS A 93 22.91 23.12 10.00
CA LYS A 93 21.86 22.22 10.49
C LYS A 93 22.31 20.76 10.57
N ALA A 94 23.58 20.54 10.91
CA ALA A 94 24.13 19.19 10.98
C ALA A 94 23.29 18.32 11.94
N ASP A 95 22.93 18.84 13.11
CA ASP A 95 22.16 18.08 14.10
C ASP A 95 20.79 17.61 13.56
N SER A 96 20.12 18.41 12.73
CA SER A 96 18.88 18.01 12.04
C SER A 96 19.12 16.96 10.95
N LEU A 97 20.20 17.07 10.18
CA LEU A 97 20.55 16.09 9.14
C LEU A 97 20.89 14.72 9.74
N PHE A 98 21.64 14.73 10.84
CA PHE A 98 21.96 13.51 11.59
C PHE A 98 20.76 12.97 12.33
N TYR A 99 19.87 13.83 12.87
CA TYR A 99 18.58 13.39 13.40
C TYR A 99 17.80 12.58 12.35
N GLU A 100 17.68 13.07 11.12
CA GLU A 100 16.96 12.32 10.08
C GLU A 100 17.65 10.99 9.75
N SER A 101 18.99 10.98 9.77
CA SER A 101 19.77 9.77 9.48
C SER A 101 19.67 8.73 10.60
N PHE A 102 19.69 9.13 11.88
CA PHE A 102 19.62 8.21 13.01
C PHE A 102 18.17 7.85 13.39
N LEU A 103 17.26 8.82 13.45
CA LEU A 103 15.95 8.67 14.11
C LEU A 103 14.75 8.67 13.15
N SER A 104 14.91 9.07 11.89
CA SER A 104 13.81 8.98 10.92
C SER A 104 13.57 7.53 10.51
N LEU A 105 12.30 7.12 10.51
CA LEU A 105 11.83 5.81 10.08
C LEU A 105 10.42 5.95 9.47
N GLN A 106 10.15 5.26 8.37
CA GLN A 106 8.79 5.16 7.82
C GLN A 106 8.12 3.87 8.28
N THR A 107 7.08 4.00 9.11
CA THR A 107 6.39 2.85 9.71
C THR A 107 5.01 2.56 9.11
N THR A 108 4.60 3.32 8.08
CA THR A 108 3.26 3.14 7.49
C THR A 108 3.29 2.33 6.20
N SER A 109 2.21 1.60 6.00
CA SER A 109 1.88 0.85 4.79
C SER A 109 0.49 1.28 4.32
N PRO A 110 0.24 1.33 3.00
CA PRO A 110 -1.06 1.68 2.47
C PRO A 110 -2.12 0.64 2.87
N ILE A 111 -3.38 1.07 2.94
CA ILE A 111 -4.52 0.21 3.25
C ILE A 111 -5.58 0.41 2.17
N ILE A 112 -6.12 -0.69 1.65
CA ILE A 112 -7.24 -0.68 0.70
C ILE A 112 -8.50 -1.11 1.46
N GLN A 113 -9.25 -0.13 1.97
CA GLN A 113 -10.40 -0.38 2.84
C GLN A 113 -11.51 -1.11 2.08
N THR A 114 -11.80 -0.68 0.85
CA THR A 114 -12.84 -1.29 0.01
C THR A 114 -12.58 -2.78 -0.20
N TYR A 115 -11.31 -3.19 -0.41
CA TYR A 115 -10.97 -4.60 -0.56
C TYR A 115 -11.22 -5.40 0.72
N SER A 116 -10.89 -4.82 1.88
CA SER A 116 -11.15 -5.41 3.19
C SER A 116 -12.66 -5.58 3.45
N ASP A 117 -13.46 -4.58 3.07
CA ASP A 117 -14.91 -4.58 3.24
C ASP A 117 -15.59 -5.63 2.35
N ILE A 118 -15.22 -5.73 1.08
CA ILE A 118 -15.81 -6.73 0.18
C ILE A 118 -15.38 -8.16 0.55
N LYS A 119 -14.16 -8.34 1.08
CA LYS A 119 -13.68 -9.62 1.59
C LYS A 119 -14.46 -10.06 2.83
N SER A 120 -14.62 -9.19 3.81
CA SER A 120 -15.35 -9.49 5.05
C SER A 120 -16.85 -9.70 4.83
N SER A 121 -17.45 -8.99 3.87
CA SER A 121 -18.87 -9.13 3.51
C SER A 121 -19.16 -10.23 2.49
N GLY A 122 -18.15 -10.97 2.02
CA GLY A 122 -18.32 -12.02 1.01
C GLY A 122 -18.67 -11.52 -0.39
N LYS A 123 -18.52 -10.21 -0.65
CA LYS A 123 -18.83 -9.54 -1.92
C LYS A 123 -17.73 -9.65 -2.98
N VAL A 124 -16.59 -10.28 -2.69
CA VAL A 124 -15.50 -10.50 -3.68
C VAL A 124 -16.01 -11.22 -4.93
N SER A 125 -17.02 -12.10 -4.78
CA SER A 125 -17.61 -12.82 -5.91
C SER A 125 -18.36 -11.92 -6.89
N LEU A 126 -18.70 -10.68 -6.50
CA LEU A 126 -19.32 -9.69 -7.39
C LEU A 126 -18.33 -9.12 -8.40
N ILE A 127 -17.02 -9.23 -8.16
CA ILE A 127 -16.01 -8.89 -9.17
C ILE A 127 -15.95 -10.03 -10.18
N THR A 128 -16.48 -9.78 -11.38
CA THR A 128 -16.59 -10.76 -12.46
C THR A 128 -15.25 -10.96 -13.15
N ASN A 129 -14.46 -9.90 -13.33
CA ASN A 129 -13.13 -9.98 -13.92
C ASN A 129 -12.14 -10.76 -13.02
N GLN A 130 -11.74 -11.95 -13.49
CA GLN A 130 -10.82 -12.82 -12.75
C GLN A 130 -9.41 -12.22 -12.58
N GLN A 131 -8.92 -11.47 -13.56
CA GLN A 131 -7.60 -10.85 -13.48
C GLN A 131 -7.57 -9.78 -12.38
N ILE A 132 -8.65 -9.00 -12.21
CA ILE A 132 -8.77 -8.01 -11.13
C ILE A 132 -8.73 -8.72 -9.77
N LYS A 133 -9.49 -9.82 -9.60
CA LYS A 133 -9.48 -10.62 -8.35
C LYS A 133 -8.08 -11.15 -8.03
N ASP A 134 -7.41 -11.76 -9.01
CA ASP A 134 -6.07 -12.33 -8.81
C ASP A 134 -5.05 -11.24 -8.44
N ARG A 135 -5.15 -10.06 -9.07
CA ARG A 135 -4.29 -8.92 -8.78
C ARG A 135 -4.57 -8.29 -7.42
N LEU A 136 -5.83 -8.24 -6.98
CA LEU A 136 -6.17 -7.80 -5.62
C LEU A 136 -5.60 -8.74 -4.56
N THR A 137 -5.69 -10.06 -4.76
CA THR A 137 -5.09 -11.05 -3.84
C THR A 137 -3.57 -10.95 -3.83
N LYS A 138 -2.93 -10.79 -5.00
CA LYS A 138 -1.48 -10.54 -5.05
C LYS A 138 -1.11 -9.27 -4.29
N LEU A 139 -1.86 -8.18 -4.50
CA LEU A 139 -1.61 -6.91 -3.83
C LEU A 139 -1.72 -7.04 -2.30
N GLU A 140 -2.71 -7.79 -1.80
CA GLU A 140 -2.86 -8.08 -0.37
C GLU A 140 -1.64 -8.80 0.22
N ASN A 141 -1.12 -9.79 -0.50
CA ASN A 141 0.10 -10.49 -0.08
C ASN A 141 1.29 -9.53 -0.06
N SER A 142 1.52 -8.74 -1.12
CA SER A 142 2.59 -7.74 -1.17
C SER A 142 2.48 -6.71 -0.03
N MET A 143 1.26 -6.27 0.33
CA MET A 143 1.05 -5.35 1.45
C MET A 143 1.35 -6.01 2.81
N THR A 144 1.02 -7.30 2.95
CA THR A 144 1.29 -8.08 4.15
C THR A 144 2.78 -8.28 4.35
N ASP A 145 3.50 -8.68 3.29
CA ASP A 145 4.96 -8.86 3.31
C ASP A 145 5.67 -7.54 3.62
N LEU A 146 5.26 -6.44 2.99
CA LEU A 146 5.78 -5.11 3.30
C LEU A 146 5.56 -4.75 4.78
N ARG A 147 4.39 -5.06 5.35
CA ARG A 147 4.12 -4.78 6.77
C ARG A 147 5.07 -5.55 7.68
N PHE A 148 5.31 -6.83 7.40
CA PHE A 148 6.27 -7.62 8.17
C PHE A 148 7.68 -7.05 8.12
N GLN A 149 8.14 -6.60 6.94
CA GLN A 149 9.45 -5.96 6.81
C GLN A 149 9.52 -4.61 7.54
N VAL A 150 8.45 -3.81 7.50
CA VAL A 150 8.37 -2.55 8.26
C VAL A 150 8.47 -2.82 9.77
N ASP A 151 7.77 -3.86 10.27
CA ASP A 151 7.81 -4.25 11.67
C ASP A 151 9.20 -4.77 12.10
N ASP A 152 9.87 -5.55 11.25
CA ASP A 152 11.24 -6.02 11.49
C ASP A 152 12.23 -4.84 11.50
N ASN A 153 12.13 -3.93 10.53
CA ASN A 153 12.94 -2.71 10.47
C ASN A 153 12.74 -1.82 11.69
N MET A 154 11.50 -1.71 12.20
CA MET A 154 11.22 -0.99 13.45
C MET A 154 11.90 -1.66 14.64
N THR A 155 11.94 -2.99 14.68
CA THR A 155 12.66 -3.74 15.71
C THR A 155 14.17 -3.48 15.61
N VAL A 156 14.74 -3.48 14.41
CA VAL A 156 16.15 -3.13 14.18
C VAL A 156 16.45 -1.70 14.65
N GLN A 157 15.59 -0.75 14.32
CA GLN A 157 15.70 0.65 14.76
C GLN A 157 15.74 0.73 16.30
N GLN A 158 14.78 0.12 17.00
CA GLN A 158 14.67 0.21 18.45
C GLN A 158 15.82 -0.48 19.19
N LEU A 159 16.19 -1.69 18.76
CA LEU A 159 17.18 -2.51 19.46
C LEU A 159 18.63 -2.09 19.20
N ASN A 160 18.90 -1.52 18.02
CA ASN A 160 20.26 -1.19 17.58
C ASN A 160 20.45 0.32 17.46
N VAL A 161 19.65 0.99 16.62
CA VAL A 161 19.86 2.40 16.25
C VAL A 161 19.54 3.34 17.40
N ASP A 162 18.35 3.25 17.99
CA ASP A 162 17.91 4.12 19.09
C ASP A 162 18.80 3.94 20.31
N LYS A 163 19.17 2.69 20.61
CA LYS A 163 20.08 2.35 21.71
C LYS A 163 21.45 3.01 21.56
N VAL A 164 22.05 2.95 20.36
CA VAL A 164 23.33 3.61 20.07
C VAL A 164 23.16 5.13 20.06
N THR A 165 22.06 5.63 19.54
CA THR A 165 21.77 7.07 19.49
C THR A 165 21.70 7.66 20.90
N ILE A 166 20.93 7.05 21.80
CA ILE A 166 20.81 7.48 23.21
C ILE A 166 22.15 7.39 23.94
N LYS A 167 22.97 6.38 23.63
CA LYS A 167 24.25 6.13 24.31
C LYS A 167 25.32 7.15 23.94
N TYR A 168 25.36 7.61 22.68
CA TYR A 168 26.49 8.37 22.15
C TYR A 168 26.15 9.80 21.70
N LEU A 169 24.89 10.12 21.45
CA LEU A 169 24.48 11.41 20.90
C LEU A 169 23.63 12.21 21.88
N ASP A 170 23.81 13.53 21.87
CA ASP A 170 22.91 14.46 22.52
C ASP A 170 21.68 14.70 21.65
N ILE A 171 20.63 13.93 21.94
CA ILE A 171 19.32 14.05 21.28
C ILE A 171 18.64 15.38 21.62
N VAL A 172 18.93 15.97 22.79
CA VAL A 172 18.34 17.26 23.18
C VAL A 172 18.80 18.36 22.24
N LYS A 173 20.09 18.36 21.90
CA LYS A 173 20.66 19.27 20.89
C LYS A 173 20.00 19.10 19.52
N MET A 174 19.85 17.85 19.06
CA MET A 174 19.13 17.54 17.82
C MET A 174 17.68 18.05 17.82
N LEU A 175 16.98 17.88 18.94
CA LEU A 175 15.59 18.34 19.08
C LEU A 175 15.48 19.87 19.10
N ASN A 176 16.41 20.57 19.74
CA ASN A 176 16.45 22.03 19.75
C ASN A 176 16.64 22.60 18.34
N GLU A 177 17.53 22.02 17.54
CA GLU A 177 17.76 22.50 16.17
C GLU A 177 16.56 22.20 15.27
N ARG A 178 15.98 20.99 15.39
CA ARG A 178 14.80 20.57 14.60
C ARG A 178 13.55 21.34 14.99
N ASN A 179 13.38 21.66 16.27
CA ASN A 179 12.26 22.45 16.77
C ASN A 179 12.74 23.50 17.80
N PRO A 180 13.14 24.69 17.33
CA PRO A 180 13.70 25.76 18.17
C PRO A 180 12.74 26.31 19.24
N LYS A 181 11.45 25.93 19.19
CA LYS A 181 10.46 26.35 20.20
C LYS A 181 10.70 25.71 21.56
N PHE A 182 11.34 24.54 21.63
CA PHE A 182 11.49 23.79 22.88
C PHE A 182 12.48 24.44 23.85
N LYS A 183 13.57 25.06 23.36
CA LYS A 183 14.58 25.75 24.17
C LYS A 183 15.09 24.91 25.35
N LEU A 184 15.38 23.63 25.08
CA LEU A 184 15.83 22.67 26.08
C LEU A 184 17.28 22.92 26.47
N THR A 185 17.67 22.53 27.69
CA THR A 185 19.07 22.58 28.14
C THR A 185 19.86 21.46 27.48
N GLU A 186 20.81 21.83 26.61
CA GLU A 186 21.75 20.89 25.97
C GLU A 186 22.70 20.29 27.00
N ILE A 187 23.06 19.02 26.82
CA ILE A 187 23.85 18.23 27.77
C ILE A 187 25.29 18.06 27.24
N GLY A 188 25.50 18.18 25.94
CA GLY A 188 26.80 18.07 25.30
C GLY A 188 26.82 18.56 23.85
N GLN A 189 27.85 18.15 23.12
CA GLN A 189 28.02 18.45 21.69
C GLN A 189 28.08 17.15 20.89
N ASN A 190 27.51 17.16 19.70
CA ASN A 190 27.61 16.07 18.74
C ASN A 190 28.78 16.34 17.77
N ASP A 191 29.97 15.81 18.07
CA ASP A 191 31.09 15.82 17.12
C ASP A 191 30.97 14.62 16.18
N TYR A 192 30.24 14.82 15.08
CA TYR A 192 29.97 13.77 14.09
C TYR A 192 31.24 13.18 13.44
N ARG A 193 32.32 13.97 13.32
CA ARG A 193 33.59 13.48 12.76
C ARG A 193 34.21 12.43 13.67
N THR A 194 34.24 12.69 14.97
CA THR A 194 34.76 11.75 15.97
C THR A 194 33.80 10.57 16.16
N LEU A 195 32.49 10.83 16.23
CA LEU A 195 31.48 9.78 16.42
C LEU A 195 31.52 8.72 15.31
N LEU A 196 31.69 9.12 14.04
CA LEU A 196 31.72 8.19 12.91
C LEU A 196 33.04 7.42 12.75
N GLN A 197 34.05 7.72 13.57
CA GLN A 197 35.23 6.85 13.71
C GLN A 197 34.96 5.67 14.64
N ASN A 198 33.89 5.71 15.43
CA ASN A 198 33.50 4.61 16.31
C ASN A 198 32.85 3.47 15.50
N LYS A 199 33.45 2.28 15.56
CA LYS A 199 32.97 1.09 14.85
C LYS A 199 31.51 0.74 15.16
N GLU A 200 31.07 0.87 16.42
CA GLU A 200 29.69 0.56 16.84
C GLU A 200 28.69 1.49 16.14
N ILE A 201 28.97 2.80 16.13
CA ILE A 201 28.11 3.80 15.49
C ILE A 201 28.05 3.59 13.97
N THR A 202 29.20 3.45 13.33
CA THR A 202 29.28 3.30 11.87
C THR A 202 28.65 1.99 11.40
N SER A 203 28.85 0.89 12.15
CA SER A 203 28.18 -0.39 11.84
C SER A 203 26.67 -0.30 12.01
N THR A 204 26.19 0.47 12.99
CA THR A 204 24.75 0.67 13.24
C THR A 204 24.10 1.46 12.11
N LEU A 205 24.74 2.53 11.63
CA LEU A 205 24.26 3.27 10.47
C LEU A 205 24.33 2.46 9.17
N ALA A 206 25.35 1.63 9.00
CA ALA A 206 25.43 0.71 7.87
C ALA A 206 24.30 -0.34 7.89
N LEU A 207 23.99 -0.89 9.07
CA LEU A 207 22.83 -1.77 9.25
C LEU A 207 21.53 -1.04 8.92
N LYS A 208 21.37 0.21 9.37
CA LYS A 208 20.21 1.04 9.02
C LYS A 208 20.09 1.25 7.51
N LEU A 209 21.19 1.57 6.84
CA LEU A 209 21.21 1.75 5.38
C LEU A 209 20.74 0.48 4.67
N LEU A 210 21.24 -0.69 5.09
CA LEU A 210 20.84 -1.97 4.52
C LEU A 210 19.32 -2.20 4.61
N VAL A 211 18.73 -1.98 5.79
CA VAL A 211 17.28 -2.22 5.97
C VAL A 211 16.41 -1.20 5.23
N VAL A 212 16.86 0.06 5.15
CA VAL A 212 16.18 1.11 4.37
C VAL A 212 16.25 0.80 2.87
N ASP A 213 17.40 0.39 2.36
CA ASP A 213 17.59 0.10 0.93
C ASP A 213 16.72 -1.09 0.48
N ASN A 214 16.69 -2.16 1.26
CA ASN A 214 15.82 -3.30 1.01
C ASN A 214 14.34 -2.88 0.98
N LEU A 215 13.91 -2.05 1.94
CA LEU A 215 12.52 -1.59 2.04
C LEU A 215 12.11 -0.71 0.85
N ILE A 216 13.03 0.07 0.27
CA ILE A 216 12.75 0.86 -0.94
C ILE A 216 12.35 -0.03 -2.11
N GLY A 217 13.06 -1.15 -2.33
CA GLY A 217 12.76 -2.08 -3.41
C GLY A 217 11.32 -2.63 -3.31
N GLU A 218 10.94 -3.02 -2.11
CA GLU A 218 9.64 -3.62 -1.80
C GLU A 218 8.50 -2.60 -1.94
N ARG A 219 8.73 -1.36 -1.49
CA ARG A 219 7.79 -0.27 -1.73
C ARG A 219 7.62 0.06 -3.22
N ILE A 220 8.69 -0.03 -4.03
CA ILE A 220 8.61 0.18 -5.48
C ILE A 220 7.82 -0.94 -6.16
N VAL A 221 8.01 -2.20 -5.76
CA VAL A 221 7.21 -3.32 -6.26
C VAL A 221 5.73 -3.09 -5.95
N LEU A 222 5.40 -2.78 -4.70
CA LEU A 222 4.03 -2.47 -4.30
C LEU A 222 3.44 -1.28 -5.09
N HIS A 223 4.21 -0.22 -5.28
CA HIS A 223 3.80 0.95 -6.07
C HIS A 223 3.39 0.57 -7.49
N ASN A 224 4.20 -0.27 -8.15
CA ASN A 224 3.93 -0.73 -9.51
C ASN A 224 2.73 -1.68 -9.57
N ASP A 225 2.58 -2.56 -8.59
CA ASP A 225 1.40 -3.43 -8.47
C ASP A 225 0.12 -2.58 -8.36
N ILE A 226 0.08 -1.58 -7.47
CA ILE A 226 -1.04 -0.63 -7.31
C ILE A 226 -1.33 0.08 -8.64
N LYS A 227 -0.30 0.65 -9.28
CA LYS A 227 -0.44 1.38 -10.55
C LYS A 227 -1.03 0.49 -11.64
N SER A 228 -0.53 -0.75 -11.76
CA SER A 228 -1.01 -1.70 -12.76
C SER A 228 -2.47 -2.11 -12.53
N LEU A 229 -2.88 -2.26 -11.26
CA LEU A 229 -4.24 -2.62 -10.90
C LEU A 229 -5.22 -1.47 -11.16
N ILE A 230 -4.82 -0.22 -10.90
CA ILE A 230 -5.63 0.95 -11.26
C ILE A 230 -5.92 0.94 -12.76
N SER A 231 -4.89 0.79 -13.61
CA SER A 231 -5.09 0.74 -15.06
C SER A 231 -5.95 -0.44 -15.52
N LEU A 232 -5.86 -1.58 -14.84
CA LEU A 232 -6.71 -2.73 -15.14
C LEU A 232 -8.18 -2.46 -14.82
N ILE A 233 -8.47 -1.86 -13.66
CA ILE A 233 -9.84 -1.52 -13.25
C ILE A 233 -10.41 -0.42 -14.13
N GLU A 234 -9.62 0.60 -14.47
CA GLU A 234 -10.06 1.70 -15.35
C GLU A 234 -10.35 1.26 -16.79
N ASN A 235 -9.80 0.13 -17.25
CA ASN A 235 -10.12 -0.45 -18.55
C ASN A 235 -11.37 -1.35 -18.53
N GLU A 236 -11.77 -1.83 -17.35
CA GLU A 236 -12.97 -2.65 -17.16
C GLU A 236 -14.24 -1.77 -17.07
N LEU A 237 -14.10 -0.59 -16.44
CA LEU A 237 -15.14 0.44 -16.34
C LEU A 237 -15.37 1.19 -17.67
#